data_AF-A0AAU4ZR64-F1
#
_entry.id   AF-A0AAU4ZR64-F1
#
_cell.length_a   1.000
_cell.length_b   1.000
_cell.length_c   1.000
_cell.angle_alpha   90.00
_cell.angle_beta   90.00
_cell.angle_gamma   90.00
#
_symmetry.space_group_name_H-M   'P 1'
#
loop_
_entity.id
_entity.type
_entity.pdbx_description
1 polymer ?
#
loop_
_entity_poly.entity_id
_entity_poly.type
_entity_poly.pdbx_seq_one_letter_code
_entity_poly.pdbx_strand_id
1 'polypeptide(L)'
;MTKKTSTAHAVLPVDVVVAAARELARAGRWQSALDLLDGAVTDEPHDRAVLALAGAEVALEHDWFGGTDTVDLRIAAADRVLDELTGPVGLWDLDFVRLRHTYFRLLRGDGTFRFGPAGKDPAELAELRRGAQELCERADDEVRRGWARMYLGLIVDNLFAERDAAPAHYELALSAGEAGDDLLAREALRHLGDHDHDDLDHARARERWTRATALGARAGNVPGTLSQQLLLAVLARDRGDEAGAAALANEVARWAGAIGAVRIEAQATGFLAGVDPTAGPEDES
;
A
#
# COMPACT_ATOMS: atom_id res chain seq x y z
N MET A 1 -49.00 16.47 13.60
CA MET A 1 -48.36 15.73 12.49
C MET A 1 -46.96 15.34 12.92
N THR A 2 -46.79 14.13 13.45
CA THR A 2 -45.49 13.57 13.84
C THR A 2 -44.88 12.92 12.60
N LYS A 3 -43.83 13.52 12.04
CA LYS A 3 -43.03 12.90 10.98
C LYS A 3 -42.33 11.68 11.57
N LYS A 4 -42.85 10.48 11.29
CA LYS A 4 -42.07 9.24 11.38
C LYS A 4 -41.03 9.29 10.25
N THR A 5 -39.82 9.77 10.55
CA THR A 5 -38.64 9.39 9.79
C THR A 5 -38.39 7.92 10.09
N SER A 6 -39.03 7.05 9.31
CA SER A 6 -38.62 5.66 9.21
C SER A 6 -37.29 5.65 8.47
N THR A 7 -36.18 5.71 9.20
CA THR A 7 -34.88 5.29 8.67
C THR A 7 -35.00 3.80 8.40
N ALA A 8 -35.34 3.46 7.15
CA ALA A 8 -35.20 2.10 6.69
C ALA A 8 -33.71 1.77 6.73
N HIS A 9 -33.28 1.04 7.76
CA HIS A 9 -31.94 0.47 7.79
C HIS A 9 -31.92 -0.62 6.72
N ALA A 10 -31.13 -0.41 5.67
CA ALA A 10 -30.85 -1.48 4.72
C ALA A 10 -30.07 -2.57 5.45
N VAL A 11 -30.57 -3.80 5.40
CA VAL A 11 -29.86 -4.97 5.90
C VAL A 11 -28.99 -5.49 4.77
N LEU A 12 -27.67 -5.36 4.91
CA LEU A 12 -26.69 -5.84 3.93
C LEU A 12 -25.78 -6.89 4.58
N PRO A 13 -25.35 -7.92 3.84
CA PRO A 13 -24.29 -8.81 4.29
C PRO A 13 -22.98 -8.05 4.58
N VAL A 14 -22.27 -8.43 5.64
CA VAL A 14 -21.05 -7.73 6.09
C VAL A 14 -19.91 -7.84 5.08
N ASP A 15 -19.80 -8.96 4.37
CA ASP A 15 -18.87 -9.15 3.27
C ASP A 15 -19.10 -8.13 2.13
N VAL A 16 -20.36 -7.79 1.84
CA VAL A 16 -20.71 -6.74 0.85
C VAL A 16 -20.30 -5.36 1.35
N VAL A 17 -20.50 -5.06 2.64
CA VAL A 17 -20.07 -3.79 3.25
C VAL A 17 -18.55 -3.64 3.20
N VAL A 18 -17.81 -4.68 3.59
CA VAL A 18 -16.33 -4.69 3.53
C VAL A 18 -15.83 -4.58 2.10
N ALA A 19 -16.43 -5.30 1.15
CA ALA A 19 -16.07 -5.19 -0.25
C ALA A 19 -16.26 -3.75 -0.77
N ALA A 20 -17.39 -3.12 -0.46
CA ALA A 20 -17.65 -1.72 -0.84
C ALA A 20 -16.65 -0.75 -0.18
N ALA A 21 -16.32 -0.95 1.09
CA ALA A 21 -15.32 -0.13 1.77
C ALA A 21 -13.93 -0.25 1.14
N ARG A 22 -13.52 -1.48 0.75
CA ARG A 22 -12.25 -1.71 0.04
C ARG A 22 -12.23 -1.06 -1.34
N GLU A 23 -13.31 -1.12 -2.11
CA GLU A 23 -13.40 -0.41 -3.40
C GLU A 23 -13.32 1.12 -3.22
N LEU A 24 -13.97 1.67 -2.19
CA LEU A 24 -13.85 3.09 -1.84
C LEU A 24 -12.41 3.45 -1.47
N ALA A 25 -11.73 2.64 -0.67
CA ALA A 25 -10.34 2.86 -0.28
C ALA A 25 -9.39 2.84 -1.50
N ARG A 26 -9.54 1.84 -2.39
CA ARG A 26 -8.78 1.80 -3.66
C ARG A 26 -9.02 3.03 -4.53
N ALA A 27 -10.23 3.58 -4.52
CA ALA A 27 -10.55 4.82 -5.22
C ALA A 27 -10.05 6.10 -4.52
N GLY A 28 -9.29 5.99 -3.42
CA GLY A 28 -8.81 7.12 -2.62
C GLY A 28 -9.90 7.79 -1.76
N ARG A 29 -11.02 7.11 -1.53
CA ARG A 29 -12.16 7.61 -0.73
C ARG A 29 -12.13 7.06 0.69
N TRP A 30 -10.95 7.08 1.32
CA TRP A 30 -10.71 6.42 2.61
C TRP A 30 -11.65 6.88 3.73
N GLN A 31 -11.89 8.19 3.86
CA GLN A 31 -12.82 8.66 4.89
C GLN A 31 -14.23 8.10 4.68
N SER A 32 -14.72 8.05 3.44
CA SER A 32 -16.02 7.47 3.14
C SER A 32 -16.06 5.95 3.38
N ALA A 33 -14.94 5.25 3.16
CA ALA A 33 -14.80 3.83 3.48
C ALA A 33 -14.84 3.60 5.01
N LEU A 34 -14.12 4.41 5.79
CA LEU A 34 -14.13 4.36 7.25
C LEU A 34 -15.51 4.70 7.81
N ASP A 35 -16.17 5.75 7.31
CA ASP A 35 -17.53 6.12 7.72
C ASP A 35 -18.54 5.00 7.44
N LEU A 36 -18.38 4.30 6.30
CA LEU A 36 -19.21 3.14 5.96
C LEU A 36 -19.01 1.99 6.96
N LEU A 37 -17.76 1.68 7.31
CA LEU A 37 -17.43 0.62 8.27
C LEU A 37 -17.89 0.98 9.68
N ASP A 38 -17.69 2.22 10.12
CA ASP A 38 -18.09 2.71 11.45
C ASP A 38 -19.61 2.83 11.60
N GLY A 39 -20.32 3.07 10.50
CA GLY A 39 -21.78 3.12 10.46
C GLY A 39 -22.45 1.75 10.40
N ALA A 40 -21.71 0.67 10.12
CA ALA A 40 -22.23 -0.69 10.08
C ALA A 40 -22.39 -1.25 11.51
N VAL A 41 -23.58 -1.77 11.81
CA VAL A 41 -23.91 -2.33 13.13
C VAL A 41 -24.24 -3.80 12.98
N THR A 42 -23.63 -4.64 13.82
CA THR A 42 -23.88 -6.09 13.88
C THR A 42 -23.71 -6.60 15.33
N ASP A 43 -24.59 -7.53 15.72
CA ASP A 43 -24.52 -8.20 17.03
C ASP A 43 -23.59 -9.42 16.99
N GLU A 44 -23.23 -9.91 15.79
CA GLU A 44 -22.39 -11.09 15.61
C GLU A 44 -20.90 -10.77 15.87
N PRO A 45 -20.23 -11.44 16.82
CA PRO A 45 -18.84 -11.15 17.17
C PRO A 45 -17.86 -11.30 15.99
N HIS A 46 -18.06 -12.33 15.18
CA HIS A 46 -17.23 -12.57 13.99
C HIS A 46 -17.31 -11.40 12.99
N ASP A 47 -18.52 -10.89 12.76
CA ASP A 47 -18.73 -9.80 11.83
C ASP A 47 -18.14 -8.47 12.33
N ARG A 48 -18.20 -8.22 13.65
CA ARG A 48 -17.50 -7.07 14.26
C ARG A 48 -16.00 -7.14 14.02
N ALA A 49 -15.40 -8.33 14.16
CA ALA A 49 -13.98 -8.52 13.89
C ALA A 49 -13.62 -8.26 12.43
N VAL A 50 -14.43 -8.76 11.49
CA VAL A 50 -14.25 -8.53 10.05
C VAL A 50 -14.32 -7.03 9.70
N LEU A 51 -15.29 -6.30 10.27
CA LEU A 51 -15.40 -4.84 10.08
C LEU A 51 -14.21 -4.08 10.66
N ALA A 52 -13.77 -4.43 11.87
CA ALA A 52 -12.64 -3.77 12.53
C ALA A 52 -11.32 -3.99 11.80
N LEU A 53 -11.08 -5.21 11.31
CA LEU A 53 -9.91 -5.55 10.49
C LEU A 53 -9.90 -4.74 9.18
N ALA A 54 -11.04 -4.70 8.46
CA ALA A 54 -11.16 -3.87 7.27
C ALA A 54 -10.90 -2.38 7.58
N GLY A 55 -11.34 -1.89 8.74
CA GLY A 55 -11.04 -0.53 9.20
C GLY A 55 -9.55 -0.27 9.39
N ALA A 56 -8.80 -1.24 9.91
CA ALA A 56 -7.35 -1.16 10.06
C ALA A 56 -6.63 -1.16 8.70
N GLU A 57 -7.06 -1.99 7.76
CA GLU A 57 -6.53 -2.01 6.39
C GLU A 57 -6.74 -0.65 5.68
N VAL A 58 -7.96 -0.11 5.75
CA VAL A 58 -8.29 1.18 5.13
C VAL A 58 -7.52 2.32 5.78
N ALA A 59 -7.40 2.34 7.10
CA ALA A 59 -6.63 3.36 7.81
C ALA A 59 -5.14 3.29 7.50
N LEU A 60 -4.57 2.09 7.33
CA LEU A 60 -3.19 1.93 6.89
C LEU A 60 -2.96 2.56 5.51
N GLU A 61 -3.87 2.34 4.56
CA GLU A 61 -3.79 2.98 3.23
C GLU A 61 -3.96 4.49 3.29
N HIS A 62 -4.90 4.96 4.13
CA HIS A 62 -5.13 6.39 4.32
C HIS A 62 -3.91 7.07 4.93
N ASP A 63 -3.31 6.45 5.95
CA ASP A 63 -2.09 6.93 6.55
C ASP A 63 -0.97 6.93 5.50
N TRP A 64 -0.85 5.90 4.66
CA TRP A 64 0.16 5.80 3.61
C TRP A 64 0.04 6.88 2.52
N PHE A 65 -1.16 7.15 2.00
CA PHE A 65 -1.36 8.07 0.87
C PHE A 65 -1.87 9.46 1.29
N GLY A 66 -2.87 9.50 2.16
CA GLY A 66 -3.52 10.71 2.66
C GLY A 66 -2.80 11.37 3.83
N GLY A 67 -1.77 10.72 4.38
CA GLY A 67 -0.88 11.35 5.35
C GLY A 67 -1.47 11.51 6.75
N THR A 68 -2.51 10.76 7.07
CA THR A 68 -3.06 10.63 8.42
C THR A 68 -2.18 9.75 9.32
N ASP A 69 -2.58 9.64 10.58
CA ASP A 69 -1.92 8.82 11.61
C ASP A 69 -2.99 8.17 12.50
N THR A 70 -3.73 7.23 11.94
CA THR A 70 -4.96 6.67 12.54
C THR A 70 -4.95 5.16 12.66
N VAL A 71 -4.01 4.48 12.01
CA VAL A 71 -3.96 3.01 11.96
C VAL A 71 -3.73 2.38 13.33
N ASP A 72 -2.92 2.97 14.21
CA ASP A 72 -2.69 2.43 15.57
C ASP A 72 -3.99 2.29 16.37
N LEU A 73 -4.87 3.30 16.29
CA LEU A 73 -6.18 3.26 16.94
C LEU A 73 -7.07 2.15 16.37
N ARG A 74 -6.94 1.88 15.06
CA ARG A 74 -7.72 0.86 14.35
C ARG A 74 -7.18 -0.55 14.61
N ILE A 75 -5.87 -0.74 14.67
CA ILE A 75 -5.24 -1.98 15.12
C ILE A 75 -5.69 -2.31 16.54
N ALA A 76 -5.63 -1.35 17.46
CA ALA A 76 -6.08 -1.55 18.83
C ALA A 76 -7.59 -1.85 18.94
N ALA A 77 -8.41 -1.34 18.01
CA ALA A 77 -9.83 -1.68 17.94
C ALA A 77 -10.04 -3.11 17.42
N ALA A 78 -9.31 -3.52 16.38
CA ALA A 78 -9.34 -4.87 15.83
C ALA A 78 -8.89 -5.91 16.86
N ASP A 79 -7.85 -5.60 17.65
CA ASP A 79 -7.39 -6.48 18.74
C ASP A 79 -8.48 -6.79 19.74
N ARG A 80 -9.16 -5.75 20.25
CA ARG A 80 -10.21 -5.93 21.26
C ARG A 80 -11.32 -6.88 20.80
N VAL A 81 -11.72 -6.79 19.53
CA VAL A 81 -12.81 -7.63 19.01
C VAL A 81 -12.34 -9.02 18.62
N LEU A 82 -11.07 -9.18 18.21
CA LEU A 82 -10.49 -10.49 17.93
C LEU A 82 -10.24 -11.30 19.21
N ASP A 83 -9.86 -10.64 20.30
CA ASP A 83 -9.71 -11.26 21.63
C ASP A 83 -11.02 -11.87 22.16
N GLU A 84 -12.17 -11.41 21.68
CA GLU A 84 -13.49 -11.97 22.02
C GLU A 84 -13.77 -13.31 21.29
N LEU A 85 -13.00 -13.65 20.26
CA LEU A 85 -13.26 -14.83 19.43
C LEU A 85 -12.58 -16.08 19.97
N THR A 86 -13.29 -17.20 19.93
CA THR A 86 -12.72 -18.52 20.18
C THR A 86 -12.14 -19.11 18.89
N GLY A 87 -11.04 -18.56 18.38
CA GLY A 87 -10.32 -19.11 17.21
C GLY A 87 -9.42 -18.09 16.49
N PRO A 88 -8.46 -18.55 15.66
CA PRO A 88 -7.43 -17.70 15.05
C PRO A 88 -7.91 -16.91 13.81
N VAL A 89 -9.20 -16.59 13.72
CA VAL A 89 -9.77 -15.92 12.53
C VAL A 89 -9.17 -14.52 12.39
N GLY A 90 -8.72 -14.14 11.18
CA GLY A 90 -8.22 -12.80 10.89
C GLY A 90 -6.84 -12.47 11.50
N LEU A 91 -6.20 -13.39 12.23
CA LEU A 91 -4.89 -13.14 12.85
C LEU A 91 -3.80 -12.86 11.80
N TRP A 92 -3.79 -13.62 10.70
CA TRP A 92 -2.82 -13.39 9.63
C TRP A 92 -3.00 -11.99 9.02
N ASP A 93 -4.24 -11.58 8.76
CA ASP A 93 -4.53 -10.30 8.13
C ASP A 93 -4.15 -9.12 9.06
N LEU A 94 -4.45 -9.23 10.36
CA LEU A 94 -4.05 -8.20 11.33
C LEU A 94 -2.53 -8.14 11.51
N ASP A 95 -1.85 -9.29 11.59
CA ASP A 95 -0.40 -9.36 11.63
C ASP A 95 0.22 -8.75 10.36
N PHE A 96 -0.41 -8.95 9.20
CA PHE A 96 0.03 -8.33 7.95
C PHE A 96 -0.17 -6.81 7.99
N VAL A 97 -1.30 -6.29 8.50
CA VAL A 97 -1.49 -4.84 8.71
C VAL A 97 -0.38 -4.27 9.61
N ARG A 98 -0.03 -4.94 10.70
CA ARG A 98 1.07 -4.53 11.60
C ARG A 98 2.43 -4.55 10.93
N LEU A 99 2.71 -5.58 10.12
CA LEU A 99 3.94 -5.68 9.35
C LEU A 99 4.10 -4.45 8.45
N ARG A 100 3.06 -4.15 7.66
CA ARG A 100 3.04 -3.03 6.73
C ARG A 100 3.17 -1.69 7.44
N HIS A 101 2.47 -1.52 8.57
CA HIS A 101 2.55 -0.32 9.40
C HIS A 101 3.97 -0.12 9.96
N THR A 102 4.56 -1.18 10.52
CA THR A 102 5.91 -1.15 11.10
C THR A 102 6.97 -0.87 10.04
N TYR A 103 6.87 -1.56 8.88
CA TYR A 103 7.69 -1.27 7.71
C TYR A 103 7.61 0.21 7.32
N PHE A 104 6.39 0.75 7.21
CA PHE A 104 6.19 2.14 6.83
C PHE A 104 6.81 3.13 7.84
N ARG A 105 6.61 2.90 9.15
CA ARG A 105 7.20 3.73 10.20
C ARG A 105 8.73 3.65 10.19
N LEU A 106 9.31 2.49 9.94
CA LEU A 106 10.77 2.36 9.86
C LEU A 106 11.33 3.00 8.60
N LEU A 107 10.62 2.85 7.48
CA LEU A 107 10.99 3.46 6.21
C LEU A 107 10.90 4.99 6.27
N ARG A 108 10.00 5.56 7.07
CA ARG A 108 9.84 7.00 7.20
C ARG A 108 10.27 7.54 8.57
N GLY A 109 11.30 8.38 8.61
CA GLY A 109 11.66 9.15 9.80
C GLY A 109 11.53 10.65 9.55
N ASP A 110 10.98 11.39 10.52
CA ASP A 110 10.77 12.85 10.47
C ASP A 110 10.10 13.36 9.17
N GLY A 111 9.24 12.54 8.56
CA GLY A 111 8.50 12.88 7.35
C GLY A 111 9.21 12.59 6.03
N THR A 112 10.47 12.13 6.05
CA THR A 112 11.25 11.75 4.87
C THR A 112 11.50 10.24 4.80
N PHE A 113 11.79 9.72 3.61
CA PHE A 113 12.22 8.33 3.45
C PHE A 113 13.64 8.15 3.96
N ARG A 114 13.88 7.08 4.72
CA ARG A 114 15.17 6.69 5.29
C ARG A 114 15.48 5.26 4.88
N PHE A 115 16.20 5.10 3.78
CA PHE A 115 16.63 3.80 3.29
C PHE A 115 17.83 3.25 4.07
N GLY A 116 18.01 1.93 4.01
CA GLY A 116 19.09 1.20 4.67
C GLY A 116 18.94 1.06 6.19
N PRO A 117 19.83 0.31 6.86
CA PRO A 117 19.72 0.00 8.28
C PRO A 117 20.22 1.12 9.20
N ALA A 118 20.91 2.13 8.64
CA ALA A 118 21.51 3.21 9.40
C ALA A 118 20.46 3.98 10.22
N GLY A 119 20.78 4.22 11.50
CA GLY A 119 19.92 4.97 12.42
C GLY A 119 18.65 4.24 12.90
N LYS A 120 18.49 2.95 12.58
CA LYS A 120 17.37 2.11 13.04
C LYS A 120 17.83 1.12 14.10
N ASP A 121 16.92 0.68 14.96
CA ASP A 121 17.20 -0.37 15.94
C ASP A 121 17.39 -1.73 15.23
N PRO A 122 18.56 -2.38 15.34
CA PRO A 122 18.80 -3.67 14.71
C PRO A 122 17.86 -4.78 15.20
N ALA A 123 17.42 -4.73 16.47
CA ALA A 123 16.48 -5.71 17.01
C ALA A 123 15.11 -5.55 16.34
N GLU A 124 14.64 -4.30 16.21
CA GLU A 124 13.38 -4.00 15.54
C GLU A 124 13.38 -4.41 14.06
N LEU A 125 14.48 -4.18 13.36
CA LEU A 125 14.66 -4.64 11.97
C LEU A 125 14.64 -6.17 11.86
N ALA A 126 15.33 -6.86 12.77
CA ALA A 126 15.35 -8.32 12.80
C ALA A 126 13.95 -8.90 13.05
N GLU A 127 13.19 -8.31 13.97
CA GLU A 127 11.82 -8.76 14.23
C GLU A 127 10.87 -8.48 13.08
N LEU A 128 11.00 -7.35 12.40
CA LEU A 128 10.21 -7.07 11.21
C LEU A 128 10.48 -8.12 10.10
N ARG A 129 11.76 -8.44 9.85
CA ARG A 129 12.14 -9.45 8.85
C ARG A 129 11.62 -10.84 9.22
N ARG A 130 11.78 -11.25 10.49
CA ARG A 130 11.26 -12.52 11.00
C ARG A 130 9.73 -12.59 10.88
N GLY A 131 9.02 -11.52 11.26
CA GLY A 131 7.57 -11.45 11.13
C GLY A 131 7.10 -11.61 9.68
N ALA A 132 7.79 -11.01 8.71
CA ALA A 132 7.48 -11.20 7.30
C ALA A 132 7.72 -12.65 6.84
N GLN A 133 8.78 -13.30 7.30
CA GLN A 133 9.06 -14.71 7.02
C GLN A 133 7.99 -15.64 7.61
N GLU A 134 7.61 -15.41 8.87
CA GLU A 134 6.56 -16.18 9.54
C GLU A 134 5.19 -16.02 8.86
N LEU A 135 4.88 -14.82 8.35
CA LEU A 135 3.67 -14.59 7.54
C LEU A 135 3.70 -15.35 6.22
N CYS A 136 4.87 -15.49 5.59
CA CYS A 136 5.01 -16.33 4.39
C CYS A 136 4.73 -17.81 4.70
N GLU A 137 5.24 -18.30 5.84
CA GLU A 137 5.12 -19.70 6.25
C GLU A 137 3.70 -20.07 6.67
N ARG A 138 3.00 -19.17 7.36
CA ARG A 138 1.63 -19.40 7.87
C ARG A 138 0.52 -19.07 6.89
N ALA A 139 0.84 -18.48 5.73
CA ALA A 139 -0.17 -18.15 4.71
C ALA A 139 -0.88 -19.40 4.19
N ASP A 140 -2.20 -19.38 4.24
CA ASP A 140 -3.11 -20.46 3.85
C ASP A 140 -3.37 -20.52 2.34
N ASP A 141 -3.06 -19.44 1.61
CA ASP A 141 -3.12 -19.39 0.15
C ASP A 141 -1.89 -18.71 -0.48
N GLU A 142 -1.73 -18.91 -1.80
CA GLU A 142 -0.59 -18.39 -2.57
C GLU A 142 -0.58 -16.86 -2.67
N VAL A 143 -1.75 -16.21 -2.71
CA VAL A 143 -1.84 -14.75 -2.83
C VAL A 143 -1.41 -14.09 -1.52
N ARG A 144 -1.89 -14.58 -0.37
CA ARG A 144 -1.41 -14.14 0.95
C ARG A 144 0.09 -14.36 1.11
N ARG A 145 0.59 -15.54 0.70
CA ARG A 145 2.02 -15.82 0.71
C ARG A 145 2.78 -14.85 -0.19
N GLY A 146 2.25 -14.54 -1.36
CA GLY A 146 2.79 -13.58 -2.31
C GLY A 146 2.85 -12.17 -1.74
N TRP A 147 1.81 -11.70 -1.06
CA TRP A 147 1.80 -10.41 -0.36
C TRP A 147 2.83 -10.33 0.78
N ALA A 148 2.96 -11.39 1.58
CA ALA A 148 4.01 -11.47 2.59
C ALA A 148 5.42 -11.46 1.95
N ARG A 149 5.60 -12.16 0.81
CA ARG A 149 6.85 -12.15 0.05
C ARG A 149 7.16 -10.80 -0.57
N MET A 150 6.16 -10.09 -1.09
CA MET A 150 6.30 -8.73 -1.60
C MET A 150 6.87 -7.82 -0.51
N TYR A 151 6.28 -7.85 0.69
CA TYR A 151 6.77 -7.04 1.82
C TYR A 151 8.12 -7.50 2.35
N LEU A 152 8.43 -8.80 2.35
CA LEU A 152 9.78 -9.27 2.65
C LEU A 152 10.80 -8.69 1.67
N GLY A 153 10.47 -8.66 0.37
CA GLY A 153 11.26 -7.97 -0.66
C GLY A 153 11.49 -6.50 -0.31
N LEU A 154 10.43 -5.77 -0.01
CA LEU A 154 10.51 -4.36 0.39
C LEU A 154 11.39 -4.13 1.63
N ILE A 155 11.28 -5.01 2.62
CA ILE A 155 12.07 -4.96 3.85
C ILE A 155 13.55 -5.14 3.53
N VAL A 156 13.92 -6.19 2.78
CA VAL A 156 15.34 -6.46 2.48
C VAL A 156 15.93 -5.37 1.59
N ASP A 157 15.18 -4.89 0.60
CA ASP A 157 15.58 -3.81 -0.31
C ASP A 157 15.77 -2.50 0.45
N ASN A 158 14.70 -2.00 1.07
CA ASN A 158 14.65 -0.63 1.55
C ASN A 158 15.19 -0.45 2.97
N LEU A 159 15.14 -1.46 3.83
CA LEU A 159 15.56 -1.35 5.23
C LEU A 159 16.88 -2.06 5.53
N PHE A 160 17.27 -3.06 4.73
CA PHE A 160 18.57 -3.74 4.87
C PHE A 160 19.58 -3.36 3.79
N ALA A 161 19.17 -2.63 2.74
CA ALA A 161 19.99 -2.33 1.57
C ALA A 161 20.52 -3.59 0.86
N GLU A 162 19.80 -4.71 0.97
CA GLU A 162 20.11 -5.97 0.29
C GLU A 162 19.48 -5.97 -1.13
N ARG A 163 19.86 -4.99 -1.96
CA ARG A 163 19.24 -4.78 -3.29
C ARG A 163 19.29 -6.04 -4.17
N ASP A 164 20.43 -6.72 -4.23
CA ASP A 164 20.60 -7.93 -5.06
C ASP A 164 19.68 -9.09 -4.65
N ALA A 165 19.24 -9.13 -3.38
CA ALA A 165 18.37 -10.19 -2.87
C ALA A 165 16.88 -9.91 -3.12
N ALA A 166 16.49 -8.64 -3.29
CA ALA A 166 15.10 -8.22 -3.38
C ALA A 166 14.35 -8.74 -4.63
N PRO A 167 14.94 -8.75 -5.85
CA PRO A 167 14.24 -9.20 -7.06
C PRO A 167 13.64 -10.60 -6.96
N ALA A 168 14.35 -11.55 -6.32
CA ALA A 168 13.83 -12.91 -6.15
C ALA A 168 12.52 -12.95 -5.35
N HIS A 169 12.35 -12.05 -4.38
CA HIS A 169 11.09 -11.92 -3.65
C HIS A 169 9.99 -11.32 -4.50
N TYR A 170 10.29 -10.29 -5.29
CA TYR A 170 9.33 -9.65 -6.19
C TYR A 170 8.89 -10.59 -7.32
N GLU A 171 9.77 -11.44 -7.86
CA GLU A 171 9.41 -12.44 -8.88
C GLU A 171 8.44 -13.50 -8.34
N LEU A 172 8.65 -13.96 -7.11
CA LEU A 172 7.72 -14.86 -6.43
C LEU A 172 6.37 -14.19 -6.18
N ALA A 173 6.38 -12.94 -5.73
CA ALA A 173 5.17 -12.13 -5.55
C ALA A 173 4.43 -11.92 -6.89
N LEU A 174 5.17 -11.64 -7.98
CA LEU A 174 4.59 -11.49 -9.32
C LEU A 174 3.90 -12.77 -9.77
N SER A 175 4.54 -13.91 -9.58
CA SER A 175 3.99 -15.22 -9.97
C SER A 175 2.68 -15.52 -9.22
N ALA A 176 2.63 -15.20 -7.92
CA ALA A 176 1.41 -15.32 -7.12
C ALA A 176 0.31 -14.33 -7.58
N GLY A 177 0.68 -13.09 -7.88
CA GLY A 177 -0.26 -12.07 -8.36
C GLY A 177 -0.84 -12.42 -9.74
N GLU A 178 -0.03 -12.91 -10.67
CA GLU A 178 -0.50 -13.36 -11.99
C GLU A 178 -1.49 -14.54 -11.90
N ALA A 179 -1.47 -15.29 -10.79
CA ALA A 179 -2.40 -16.37 -10.54
C ALA A 179 -3.77 -15.92 -9.99
N GLY A 180 -3.92 -14.67 -9.51
CA GLY A 180 -5.21 -14.24 -8.96
C GLY A 180 -5.33 -12.86 -8.30
N ASP A 181 -4.28 -12.03 -8.28
CA ASP A 181 -4.31 -10.70 -7.65
C ASP A 181 -3.53 -9.65 -8.47
N ASP A 182 -4.29 -8.79 -9.14
CA ASP A 182 -3.78 -7.70 -9.97
C ASP A 182 -2.98 -6.65 -9.18
N LEU A 183 -3.34 -6.41 -7.92
CA LEU A 183 -2.64 -5.43 -7.09
C LEU A 183 -1.28 -5.97 -6.65
N LEU A 184 -1.20 -7.25 -6.33
CA LEU A 184 0.07 -7.91 -6.02
C LEU A 184 0.99 -7.92 -7.25
N ALA A 185 0.47 -8.32 -8.42
CA ALA A 185 1.23 -8.30 -9.66
C ALA A 185 1.69 -6.87 -10.03
N ARG A 186 0.83 -5.86 -9.80
CA ARG A 186 1.19 -4.45 -9.96
C ARG A 186 2.37 -4.07 -9.07
N GLU A 187 2.31 -4.42 -7.80
CA GLU A 187 3.34 -4.03 -6.83
C GLU A 187 4.69 -4.65 -7.17
N ALA A 188 4.69 -5.96 -7.48
CA ALA A 188 5.89 -6.65 -7.89
C ALA A 188 6.50 -6.05 -9.17
N LEU A 189 5.68 -5.74 -10.18
CA LEU A 189 6.17 -5.12 -11.42
C LEU A 189 6.70 -3.70 -11.22
N ARG A 190 6.10 -2.92 -10.31
CA ARG A 190 6.62 -1.61 -9.95
C ARG A 190 8.06 -1.73 -9.48
N HIS A 191 8.28 -2.54 -8.44
CA HIS A 191 9.59 -2.66 -7.81
C HIS A 191 10.61 -3.36 -8.71
N LEU A 192 10.21 -4.38 -9.48
CA LEU A 192 11.09 -4.95 -10.50
C LEU A 192 11.48 -3.94 -11.59
N GLY A 193 10.60 -3.01 -11.93
CA GLY A 193 10.92 -1.93 -12.86
C GLY A 193 11.86 -0.88 -12.27
N ASP A 194 11.81 -0.64 -10.94
CA ASP A 194 12.79 0.22 -10.23
C ASP A 194 14.20 -0.39 -10.35
N HIS A 195 14.33 -1.70 -10.17
CA HIS A 195 15.62 -2.39 -10.35
C HIS A 195 16.11 -2.34 -11.81
N ASP A 196 15.24 -2.54 -12.80
CA ASP A 196 15.63 -2.38 -14.21
C ASP A 196 16.07 -0.95 -14.53
N HIS A 197 15.44 0.05 -13.91
CA HIS A 197 15.77 1.46 -14.11
C HIS A 197 17.15 1.79 -13.56
N ASP A 198 17.47 1.31 -12.35
CA ASP A 198 18.78 1.46 -11.73
C ASP A 198 19.89 0.73 -12.51
N ASP A 199 19.58 -0.41 -13.13
CA ASP A 199 20.46 -1.13 -14.05
C ASP A 199 20.58 -0.47 -15.44
N LEU A 200 19.98 0.71 -15.62
CA LEU A 200 19.92 1.47 -16.89
C LEU A 200 19.19 0.74 -18.03
N ASP A 201 18.45 -0.34 -17.74
CA ASP A 201 17.52 -0.99 -18.67
C ASP A 201 16.18 -0.26 -18.70
N HIS A 202 16.22 0.99 -19.20
CA HIS A 202 15.04 1.84 -19.31
C HIS A 202 13.95 1.24 -20.22
N ALA A 203 14.28 0.28 -21.10
CA ALA A 203 13.31 -0.38 -21.96
C ALA A 203 12.45 -1.34 -21.14
N ARG A 204 13.09 -2.18 -20.32
CA ARG A 204 12.42 -3.15 -19.45
C ARG A 204 11.70 -2.48 -18.30
N ALA A 205 12.30 -1.44 -17.69
CA ALA A 205 11.64 -0.59 -16.70
C ALA A 205 10.33 -0.01 -17.25
N ARG A 206 10.36 0.53 -18.48
CA ARG A 206 9.17 1.06 -19.15
C ARG A 206 8.10 -0.01 -19.36
N GLU A 207 8.47 -1.20 -19.82
CA GLU A 207 7.53 -2.31 -20.02
C GLU A 207 6.82 -2.66 -18.70
N ARG A 208 7.61 -2.91 -17.64
CA ARG A 208 7.09 -3.28 -16.32
C ARG A 208 6.22 -2.19 -15.72
N TRP A 209 6.68 -0.93 -15.73
CA TRP A 209 5.93 0.20 -15.20
C TRP A 209 4.65 0.51 -15.98
N THR A 210 4.64 0.32 -17.30
CA THR A 210 3.42 0.45 -18.12
C THR A 210 2.42 -0.64 -17.75
N ARG A 211 2.89 -1.88 -17.61
CA ARG A 211 2.04 -3.01 -17.19
C ARG A 211 1.50 -2.79 -15.78
N ALA A 212 2.32 -2.38 -14.82
CA ALA A 212 1.92 -2.03 -13.47
C ALA A 212 0.82 -0.94 -13.45
N THR A 213 0.95 0.07 -14.30
CA THR A 213 -0.07 1.13 -14.45
C THR A 213 -1.41 0.55 -14.92
N ALA A 214 -1.39 -0.31 -15.93
CA ALA A 214 -2.60 -0.93 -16.46
C ALA A 214 -3.29 -1.88 -15.45
N LEU A 215 -2.50 -2.63 -14.67
CA LEU A 215 -3.01 -3.48 -13.59
C LEU A 215 -3.66 -2.64 -12.48
N GLY A 216 -2.99 -1.58 -12.01
CA GLY A 216 -3.52 -0.68 -10.99
C GLY A 216 -4.83 -0.02 -11.42
N ALA A 217 -4.89 0.46 -12.67
CA ALA A 217 -6.10 1.07 -13.23
C ALA A 217 -7.26 0.07 -13.32
N ARG A 218 -7.00 -1.17 -13.76
CA ARG A 218 -8.01 -2.23 -13.83
C ARG A 218 -8.56 -2.61 -12.45
N ALA A 219 -7.70 -2.66 -11.44
CA ALA A 219 -8.07 -2.98 -10.06
C ALA A 219 -8.73 -1.82 -9.30
N GLY A 220 -8.88 -0.65 -9.93
CA GLY A 220 -9.47 0.55 -9.33
C GLY A 220 -8.56 1.24 -8.30
N ASN A 221 -7.28 0.89 -8.22
CA ASN A 221 -6.33 1.48 -7.28
C ASN A 221 -5.82 2.84 -7.80
N VAL A 222 -6.63 3.88 -7.59
CA VAL A 222 -6.36 5.23 -8.09
C VAL A 222 -5.07 5.80 -7.50
N PRO A 223 -4.86 5.85 -6.16
CA PRO A 223 -3.62 6.38 -5.59
C PRO A 223 -2.38 5.62 -6.08
N GLY A 224 -2.42 4.28 -6.09
CA GLY A 224 -1.30 3.48 -6.60
C GLY A 224 -1.05 3.69 -8.10
N THR A 225 -2.09 3.91 -8.90
CA THR A 225 -1.92 4.21 -10.34
C THR A 225 -1.27 5.58 -10.55
N LEU A 226 -1.66 6.59 -9.78
CA LEU A 226 -1.05 7.91 -9.82
C LEU A 226 0.44 7.86 -9.42
N SER A 227 0.78 7.13 -8.35
CA SER A 227 2.19 6.97 -7.95
C SER A 227 3.01 6.20 -8.99
N GLN A 228 2.38 5.33 -9.78
CA GLN A 228 3.04 4.63 -10.89
C GLN A 228 3.24 5.54 -12.10
N GLN A 229 2.27 6.41 -12.41
CA GLN A 229 2.39 7.38 -13.49
C GLN A 229 3.50 8.40 -13.22
N LEU A 230 3.78 8.71 -11.96
CA LEU A 230 4.93 9.55 -11.61
C LEU A 230 6.27 8.91 -12.01
N LEU A 231 6.42 7.59 -11.88
CA LEU A 231 7.61 6.88 -12.37
C LEU A 231 7.72 6.92 -13.90
N LEU A 232 6.59 6.91 -14.62
CA LEU A 232 6.61 7.13 -16.07
C LEU A 232 7.03 8.56 -16.45
N ALA A 233 6.75 9.55 -15.59
CA ALA A 233 7.25 10.91 -15.76
C ALA A 233 8.79 10.98 -15.57
N VAL A 234 9.33 10.23 -14.61
CA VAL A 234 10.79 10.07 -14.43
C VAL A 234 11.42 9.53 -15.71
N LEU A 235 10.92 8.41 -16.26
CA LEU A 235 11.45 7.87 -17.53
C LEU A 235 11.36 8.85 -18.71
N ALA A 236 10.32 9.68 -18.75
CA ALA A 236 10.20 10.69 -19.80
C ALA A 236 11.32 11.73 -19.67
N ARG A 237 11.59 12.20 -18.44
CA ARG A 237 12.69 13.14 -18.16
C ARG A 237 14.06 12.53 -18.44
N ASP A 238 14.31 11.29 -18.04
CA ASP A 238 15.59 10.59 -18.31
C ASP A 238 15.91 10.49 -19.81
N ARG A 239 14.86 10.47 -20.64
CA ARG A 239 14.97 10.43 -22.11
C ARG A 239 14.97 11.81 -22.76
N GLY A 240 14.97 12.88 -21.97
CA GLY A 240 14.94 14.27 -22.43
C GLY A 240 13.57 14.79 -22.85
N ASP A 241 12.48 14.06 -22.60
CA ASP A 241 11.11 14.52 -22.82
C ASP A 241 10.56 15.28 -21.61
N GLU A 242 11.11 16.48 -21.38
CA GLU A 242 10.72 17.31 -20.23
C GLU A 242 9.25 17.77 -20.33
N ALA A 243 8.74 18.00 -21.55
CA ALA A 243 7.34 18.39 -21.74
C ALA A 243 6.39 17.24 -21.36
N GLY A 244 6.69 16.00 -21.76
CA GLY A 244 5.92 14.82 -21.39
C GLY A 244 6.00 14.53 -19.90
N ALA A 245 7.19 14.64 -19.30
CA ALA A 245 7.40 14.50 -17.86
C ALA A 245 6.55 15.50 -17.06
N ALA A 246 6.62 16.78 -17.42
CA ALA A 246 5.84 17.84 -16.77
C ALA A 246 4.34 17.63 -16.95
N ALA A 247 3.87 17.23 -18.14
CA ALA A 247 2.46 16.97 -18.38
C ALA A 247 1.91 15.84 -17.48
N LEU A 248 2.65 14.72 -17.38
CA LEU A 248 2.28 13.61 -16.51
C LEU A 248 2.26 14.02 -15.04
N ALA A 249 3.31 14.69 -14.55
CA ALA A 249 3.40 15.08 -13.14
C ALA A 249 2.33 16.11 -12.75
N ASN A 250 1.98 17.05 -13.62
CA ASN A 250 0.86 17.98 -13.38
C ASN A 250 -0.48 17.24 -13.25
N GLU A 251 -0.73 16.25 -14.10
CA GLU A 251 -1.93 15.41 -14.00
C GLU A 251 -1.95 14.60 -12.71
N VAL A 252 -0.82 14.00 -12.32
CA VAL A 252 -0.68 13.29 -11.04
C VAL A 252 -0.99 14.21 -9.87
N ALA A 253 -0.38 15.41 -9.81
CA ALA A 253 -0.62 16.37 -8.74
C ALA A 253 -2.10 16.78 -8.64
N ARG A 254 -2.72 17.10 -9.79
CA ARG A 254 -4.13 17.49 -9.88
C ARG A 254 -5.07 16.41 -9.34
N TRP A 255 -4.89 15.17 -9.75
CA TRP A 255 -5.75 14.07 -9.31
C TRP A 255 -5.47 13.64 -7.87
N ALA A 256 -4.20 13.64 -7.45
CA ALA A 256 -3.83 13.36 -6.07
C ALA A 256 -4.46 14.37 -5.09
N GLY A 257 -4.40 15.67 -5.41
CA GLY A 257 -5.07 16.70 -4.63
C GLY A 257 -6.59 16.54 -4.59
N ALA A 258 -7.21 16.14 -5.72
CA ALA A 258 -8.66 15.94 -5.79
C ALA A 258 -9.18 14.79 -4.91
N ILE A 259 -8.36 13.75 -4.67
CA ILE A 259 -8.72 12.61 -3.82
C ILE A 259 -8.11 12.71 -2.40
N GLY A 260 -7.36 13.78 -2.10
CA GLY A 260 -6.68 13.94 -0.81
C GLY A 260 -5.48 13.01 -0.61
N ALA A 261 -4.86 12.50 -1.68
CA ALA A 261 -3.62 11.73 -1.62
C ALA A 261 -2.40 12.67 -1.45
N VAL A 262 -2.36 13.39 -0.32
CA VAL A 262 -1.45 14.52 -0.08
C VAL A 262 0.03 14.19 -0.30
N ARG A 263 0.45 12.94 -0.03
CA ARG A 263 1.85 12.54 -0.22
C ARG A 263 2.21 12.35 -1.69
N ILE A 264 1.29 11.84 -2.51
CA ILE A 264 1.50 11.72 -3.96
C ILE A 264 1.51 13.12 -4.59
N GLU A 265 0.61 14.01 -4.15
CA GLU A 265 0.60 15.40 -4.59
C GLU A 265 1.92 16.10 -4.27
N ALA A 266 2.44 15.91 -3.05
CA ALA A 266 3.74 16.45 -2.65
C ALA A 266 4.90 15.89 -3.48
N GLN A 267 4.91 14.58 -3.76
CA GLN A 267 5.91 13.96 -4.63
C GLN A 267 5.87 14.52 -6.06
N ALA A 268 4.69 14.63 -6.66
CA ALA A 268 4.52 15.16 -8.00
C ALA A 268 4.90 16.66 -8.08
N THR A 269 4.52 17.45 -7.08
CA THR A 269 4.92 18.87 -6.98
C THR A 269 6.42 19.01 -6.79
N GLY A 270 7.04 18.16 -5.95
CA GLY A 270 8.49 18.10 -5.78
C GLY A 270 9.21 17.76 -7.09
N PHE A 271 8.70 16.79 -7.84
CA PHE A 271 9.23 16.42 -9.16
C PHE A 271 9.19 17.57 -10.17
N LEU A 272 8.09 18.32 -10.20
CA LEU A 272 7.97 19.54 -11.02
C LEU A 272 8.96 20.63 -10.57
N ALA A 273 9.32 20.67 -9.30
CA ALA A 273 10.33 21.55 -8.74
C ALA A 273 11.77 21.03 -8.91
N GLY A 274 11.97 19.88 -9.55
CA GLY A 274 13.27 19.30 -9.86
C GLY A 274 13.79 18.27 -8.86
N VAL A 275 13.00 17.84 -7.87
CA VAL A 275 13.35 16.73 -6.99
C VAL A 275 13.18 15.42 -7.74
N ASP A 276 14.19 14.55 -7.73
CA ASP A 276 14.03 13.20 -8.26
C ASP A 276 13.32 12.29 -7.22
N PRO A 277 12.11 11.77 -7.50
CA PRO A 277 11.39 10.87 -6.60
C PRO A 277 11.98 9.45 -6.55
N THR A 278 12.91 9.11 -7.46
CA THR A 278 13.63 7.83 -7.46
C THR A 278 15.02 7.91 -6.81
N ALA A 279 15.51 9.11 -6.50
CA ALA A 279 16.81 9.26 -5.87
C ALA A 279 16.86 8.53 -4.52
N GLY A 280 17.81 7.58 -4.41
CA GLY A 280 18.22 7.00 -3.14
C GLY A 280 18.94 8.02 -2.25
N PRO A 281 19.35 7.64 -1.02
CA PRO A 281 20.25 8.49 -0.25
C PRO A 281 21.51 8.75 -1.09
N GLU A 282 21.94 10.02 -1.16
CA GLU A 282 23.25 10.34 -1.72
C GLU A 282 24.30 9.53 -0.93
N ASP A 283 25.14 8.76 -1.63
CA ASP A 283 26.30 8.14 -1.01
C ASP A 283 27.15 9.27 -0.43
N GLU A 284 27.08 9.48 0.89
CA GLU A 284 28.06 10.29 1.59
C GLU A 284 29.41 9.59 1.45
N SER A 285 30.18 10.08 0.47
CA SER A 285 31.54 9.64 0.10
C SER A 285 32.54 9.68 1.26
#